data_AF-A0A818GAC9-F1
#
_entry.id   AF-A0A818GAC9-F1
#
_cell.length_a   1.000
_cell.length_b   1.000
_cell.length_c   1.000
_cell.angle_alpha   90.00
_cell.angle_beta   90.00
_cell.angle_gamma   90.00
#
_symmetry.space_group_name_H-M   'P 1'
#
loop_
_entity.id
_entity.type
_entity.pdbx_description
1 polymer ?
#
loop_
_entity_poly.entity_id
_entity_poly.type
_entity_poly.pdbx_seq_one_letter_code
_entity_poly.pdbx_strand_id
1 'polypeptide(L)'
;MHNEQRSNWWGPDSKDSKIHEKEKKEELWHDQSKRYDPEFQKSSYSYSTAILRGILLGILVGSVALATILTLYLEESVTTTTSTTSTTATTTTTTTTTTTTTTTTTTTTTTTTATTTTTTTETTTTTTAILALSTLGTVTASGFYSAAGSASVQGDYVTDRAQGGGFNSGGSAPQWIEIDLPSAYSIYSVCLSVGQNPNGATLHEIYMGTSSTTLSLVTTWNSYTSSGEWLNTTYNPMVTGITAIRVSTVSSPSWVAWNKFLIYGV
;
A
#
# COMPACT_ATOMS: atom_id res chain seq x y z
N MET A 1 -38.85 -62.55 -24.02
CA MET A 1 -38.65 -63.85 -23.36
C MET A 1 -37.18 -63.94 -22.98
N HIS A 2 -36.90 -64.22 -21.69
CA HIS A 2 -35.57 -64.50 -21.10
C HIS A 2 -34.57 -63.32 -21.03
N ASN A 3 -33.79 -63.09 -19.97
CA ASN A 3 -33.71 -63.66 -18.63
C ASN A 3 -32.90 -62.67 -17.75
N GLU A 4 -33.09 -62.83 -16.44
CA GLU A 4 -32.44 -62.17 -15.30
C GLU A 4 -30.91 -62.11 -15.34
N GLN A 5 -30.31 -61.15 -14.64
CA GLN A 5 -29.28 -61.41 -13.60
C GLN A 5 -29.13 -60.14 -12.74
N ARG A 6 -29.48 -60.26 -11.46
CA ARG A 6 -29.21 -59.30 -10.37
C ARG A 6 -27.81 -59.55 -9.83
N SER A 7 -27.05 -58.50 -9.50
CA SER A 7 -25.92 -58.60 -8.58
C SER A 7 -26.05 -57.58 -7.46
N ASN A 8 -26.38 -58.11 -6.27
CA ASN A 8 -26.34 -57.40 -5.00
C ASN A 8 -24.89 -57.15 -4.61
N TRP A 9 -24.51 -55.89 -4.40
CA TRP A 9 -23.24 -55.52 -3.79
C TRP A 9 -23.50 -55.05 -2.36
N TRP A 10 -23.16 -55.91 -1.40
CA TRP A 10 -23.10 -55.59 0.03
C TRP A 10 -21.77 -54.89 0.31
N GLY A 11 -21.81 -53.62 0.72
CA GLY A 11 -20.67 -52.93 1.31
C GLY A 11 -20.71 -53.07 2.84
N PRO A 12 -19.57 -53.32 3.52
CA PRO A 12 -19.55 -53.47 4.97
C PRO A 12 -19.73 -52.10 5.67
N ASP A 13 -20.63 -52.09 6.64
CA ASP A 13 -20.86 -51.03 7.62
C ASP A 13 -19.58 -50.67 8.39
N SER A 14 -19.10 -49.43 8.25
CA SER A 14 -17.91 -48.89 8.93
C SER A 14 -18.24 -48.16 10.23
N LYS A 15 -18.92 -48.83 11.17
CA LYS A 15 -19.33 -48.21 12.46
C LYS A 15 -18.32 -48.32 13.61
N ASP A 16 -17.15 -48.94 13.43
CA ASP A 16 -16.25 -49.24 14.55
C ASP A 16 -15.01 -48.33 14.72
N SER A 17 -14.83 -47.25 13.94
CA SER A 17 -13.61 -46.43 14.07
C SER A 17 -13.62 -45.37 15.19
N LYS A 18 -14.72 -45.23 15.95
CA LYS A 18 -14.88 -44.09 16.88
C LYS A 18 -14.54 -44.36 18.36
N ILE A 19 -14.15 -45.58 18.73
CA ILE A 19 -13.99 -45.94 20.16
C ILE A 19 -12.53 -45.91 20.63
N HIS A 20 -11.52 -45.89 19.73
CA HIS A 20 -10.11 -45.94 20.15
C HIS A 20 -9.35 -44.59 20.17
N GLU A 21 -9.99 -43.47 19.81
CA GLU A 21 -9.31 -42.15 19.85
C GLU A 21 -9.52 -41.38 21.17
N LYS A 22 -10.49 -41.77 22.01
CA LYS A 22 -10.72 -41.08 23.29
C LYS A 22 -9.74 -41.48 24.40
N GLU A 23 -9.30 -42.73 24.46
CA GLU A 23 -8.40 -43.18 25.55
C GLU A 23 -6.95 -42.72 25.37
N LYS A 24 -6.51 -42.38 24.15
CA LYS A 24 -5.13 -41.91 23.92
C LYS A 24 -4.88 -40.45 24.30
N LYS A 25 -5.93 -39.67 24.59
CA LYS A 25 -5.81 -38.24 24.94
C LYS A 25 -5.71 -37.99 26.45
N GLU A 26 -6.01 -38.95 27.31
CA GLU A 26 -5.92 -38.75 28.76
C GLU A 26 -4.56 -39.14 29.37
N GLU A 27 -3.80 -40.06 28.75
CA GLU A 27 -2.44 -40.39 29.22
C GLU A 27 -1.38 -39.28 28.97
N LEU A 28 -1.65 -38.34 28.07
CA LEU A 28 -0.69 -37.27 27.72
C LEU A 28 -0.72 -36.06 28.68
N TRP A 29 -1.71 -35.96 29.57
CA TRP A 29 -1.85 -34.80 30.48
C TRP A 29 -1.23 -34.99 31.87
N HIS A 30 -0.70 -36.18 32.18
CA HIS A 30 -0.11 -36.46 33.51
C HIS A 30 1.41 -36.45 33.57
N ASP A 31 2.13 -36.21 32.46
CA ASP A 31 3.60 -36.19 32.42
C ASP A 31 4.22 -34.80 32.12
N GLN A 32 3.44 -33.72 32.14
CA GLN A 32 3.94 -32.35 31.89
C GLN A 32 4.30 -31.58 33.17
N SER A 33 3.95 -32.07 34.36
CA SER A 33 4.17 -31.34 35.62
C SER A 33 5.55 -31.57 36.27
N LYS A 34 6.41 -32.43 35.71
CA LYS A 34 7.69 -32.82 36.34
C LYS A 34 8.96 -32.22 35.73
N ARG A 35 8.87 -31.22 34.84
CA ARG A 35 10.05 -30.55 34.26
C ARG A 35 10.16 -29.06 34.59
N TYR A 36 9.78 -28.66 35.80
CA TYR A 36 10.14 -27.34 36.32
C TYR A 36 11.41 -27.48 37.15
N ASP A 37 12.57 -27.29 36.49
CA ASP A 37 13.87 -27.19 37.15
C ASP A 37 14.13 -25.72 37.52
N PRO A 38 14.04 -25.34 38.81
CA PRO A 38 14.24 -23.96 39.24
C PRO A 38 15.70 -23.48 39.12
N GLU A 39 16.67 -24.34 38.80
CA GLU A 39 18.07 -23.93 38.64
C GLU A 39 18.36 -23.29 37.28
N PHE A 40 17.51 -23.51 36.26
CA PHE A 40 17.75 -22.96 34.92
C PHE A 40 17.53 -21.43 34.83
N GLN A 41 16.85 -20.81 35.80
CA GLN A 41 16.67 -19.35 35.82
C GLN A 41 17.88 -18.56 36.35
N LYS A 42 18.84 -19.18 37.05
CA LYS A 42 19.96 -18.41 37.60
C LYS A 42 21.08 -18.12 36.58
N SER A 43 21.14 -18.82 35.46
CA SER A 43 22.19 -18.57 34.44
C SER A 43 21.79 -17.49 33.40
N SER A 44 20.50 -17.21 33.22
CA SER A 44 20.03 -16.28 32.18
C SER A 44 20.21 -14.80 32.52
N TYR A 45 20.33 -14.44 33.81
CA TYR A 45 20.53 -13.04 34.23
C TYR A 45 21.97 -12.54 34.05
N SER A 46 22.96 -13.44 33.95
CA SER A 46 24.37 -13.02 33.82
C SER A 46 24.76 -12.62 32.39
N TYR A 47 24.06 -13.13 31.37
CA TYR A 47 24.33 -12.76 29.97
C TYR A 47 23.63 -11.46 29.55
N SER A 48 22.48 -11.15 30.16
CA SER A 48 21.70 -9.94 29.87
C SER A 48 22.48 -8.65 30.18
N THR A 49 23.19 -8.60 31.32
CA THR A 49 23.92 -7.38 31.70
C THR A 49 25.19 -7.16 30.89
N ALA A 50 25.85 -8.21 30.41
CA ALA A 50 27.04 -8.10 29.58
C ALA A 50 26.70 -7.59 28.17
N ILE A 51 25.61 -8.10 27.58
CA ILE A 51 25.12 -7.67 26.27
C ILE A 51 24.60 -6.22 26.35
N LEU A 52 23.81 -5.88 27.38
CA LEU A 52 23.34 -4.49 27.57
C LEU A 52 24.48 -3.50 27.79
N ARG A 53 25.55 -3.88 28.52
CA ARG A 53 26.75 -3.03 28.68
C ARG A 53 27.52 -2.89 27.37
N GLY A 54 27.61 -3.94 26.56
CA GLY A 54 28.22 -3.88 25.22
C GLY A 54 27.47 -2.94 24.28
N ILE A 55 26.13 -3.00 24.27
CA ILE A 55 25.28 -2.12 23.45
C ILE A 55 25.40 -0.66 23.94
N LEU A 56 25.35 -0.41 25.25
CA LEU A 56 25.51 0.94 25.82
C LEU A 56 26.88 1.55 25.51
N LEU A 57 27.96 0.77 25.60
CA LEU A 57 29.30 1.23 25.22
C LEU A 57 29.43 1.47 23.72
N GLY A 58 28.82 0.62 22.88
CA GLY A 58 28.77 0.81 21.43
C GLY A 58 28.04 2.10 21.03
N ILE A 59 26.91 2.40 21.67
CA ILE A 59 26.16 3.65 21.46
C ILE A 59 26.97 4.85 21.92
N LEU A 60 27.66 4.77 23.06
CA LEU A 60 28.48 5.87 23.56
C LEU A 60 29.64 6.19 22.60
N VAL A 61 30.39 5.17 22.15
CA VAL A 61 31.51 5.35 21.21
C VAL A 61 31.02 5.82 19.84
N GLY A 62 29.92 5.24 19.35
CA GLY A 62 29.29 5.67 18.09
C GLY A 62 28.78 7.11 18.14
N SER A 63 28.23 7.56 19.28
CA SER A 63 27.75 8.93 19.43
C SER A 63 28.87 9.97 19.42
N VAL A 64 30.04 9.65 19.98
CA VAL A 64 31.23 10.52 19.93
C VAL A 64 31.78 10.59 18.49
N ALA A 65 31.83 9.47 17.77
CA ALA A 65 32.25 9.42 16.37
C ALA A 65 31.28 10.17 15.45
N LEU A 66 29.97 10.03 15.66
CA LEU A 66 28.95 10.74 14.90
C LEU A 66 28.99 12.24 15.18
N ALA A 67 29.16 12.64 16.44
CA ALA A 67 29.29 14.05 16.82
C ALA A 67 30.56 14.69 16.23
N THR A 68 31.68 13.95 16.16
CA THR A 68 32.91 14.44 15.51
C THR A 68 32.75 14.55 14.00
N ILE A 69 32.13 13.58 13.33
CA ILE A 69 31.83 13.67 11.89
C ILE A 69 30.87 14.83 11.60
N LEU A 70 29.82 15.00 12.40
CA LEU A 70 28.87 16.10 12.26
C LEU A 70 29.51 17.47 12.51
N THR A 71 30.47 17.55 13.44
CA THR A 71 31.26 18.78 13.69
C THR A 71 32.14 19.11 12.49
N LEU A 72 32.83 18.12 11.90
CA LEU A 72 33.63 18.31 10.69
C LEU A 72 32.77 18.71 9.48
N TYR A 73 31.55 18.19 9.38
CA TYR A 73 30.62 18.53 8.29
C TYR A 73 30.05 19.95 8.39
N LEU A 74 30.00 20.52 9.60
CA LEU A 74 29.55 21.91 9.81
C LEU A 74 30.66 22.94 9.52
N GLU A 75 31.93 22.58 9.71
CA GLU A 75 33.08 23.45 9.45
C GLU A 75 33.42 23.62 7.96
N GLU A 76 32.99 22.71 7.07
CA GLU A 76 33.23 22.83 5.62
C GLU A 76 32.25 23.78 4.89
N SER A 77 31.24 24.35 5.57
CA SER A 77 30.24 25.20 4.92
C SER A 77 30.61 26.69 4.80
N VAL A 78 31.82 27.09 5.21
CA VAL A 78 32.33 28.47 5.03
C VAL A 78 33.15 28.57 3.74
N THR A 79 32.47 28.65 2.59
CA THR A 79 33.12 29.04 1.33
C THR A 79 32.48 30.31 0.77
N THR A 80 33.22 31.40 0.97
CA THR A 80 33.45 32.54 0.06
C THR A 80 32.23 33.13 -0.65
N THR A 81 31.64 34.16 -0.04
CA THR A 81 30.76 35.11 -0.73
C THR A 81 31.61 36.03 -1.61
N THR A 82 31.76 35.68 -2.90
CA THR A 82 32.32 36.58 -3.92
C THR A 82 31.27 37.63 -4.27
N SER A 83 31.59 38.89 -4.02
CA SER A 83 30.75 40.04 -4.34
C SER A 83 30.57 40.19 -5.86
N THR A 84 29.30 40.30 -6.25
CA THR A 84 28.78 40.47 -7.62
C THR A 84 29.15 41.81 -8.26
N THR A 85 29.54 41.77 -9.55
CA THR A 85 29.29 42.85 -10.52
C THR A 85 28.50 42.24 -11.67
N SER A 86 27.16 42.37 -11.62
CA SER A 86 26.27 41.93 -12.69
C SER A 86 26.03 43.09 -13.66
N THR A 87 26.64 43.02 -14.83
CA THR A 87 26.36 43.91 -15.96
C THR A 87 24.95 43.63 -16.48
N THR A 88 24.06 44.62 -16.34
CA THR A 88 22.68 44.54 -16.85
C THR A 88 22.70 44.66 -18.36
N ALA A 89 22.44 43.57 -19.07
CA ALA A 89 22.23 43.58 -20.51
C ALA A 89 20.77 43.99 -20.81
N THR A 90 20.59 45.21 -21.30
CA THR A 90 19.31 45.72 -21.78
C THR A 90 18.87 44.93 -23.00
N THR A 91 17.85 44.07 -22.85
CA THR A 91 17.26 43.33 -23.95
C THR A 91 16.11 44.16 -24.52
N THR A 92 16.29 44.69 -25.73
CA THR A 92 15.27 45.43 -26.47
C THR A 92 14.20 44.47 -26.99
N THR A 93 13.01 44.48 -26.38
CA THR A 93 11.86 43.71 -26.85
C THR A 93 11.15 44.45 -27.99
N THR A 94 11.35 43.99 -29.22
CA THR A 94 10.59 44.45 -30.39
C THR A 94 9.16 43.95 -30.29
N THR A 95 8.21 44.86 -30.10
CA THR A 95 6.77 44.56 -30.06
C THR A 95 6.23 44.58 -31.49
N THR A 96 5.91 43.41 -32.05
CA THR A 96 5.24 43.28 -33.35
C THR A 96 3.73 43.39 -33.14
N THR A 97 3.15 44.53 -33.50
CA THR A 97 1.69 44.74 -33.49
C THR A 97 1.08 44.06 -34.71
N THR A 98 0.38 42.94 -34.50
CA THR A 98 -0.42 42.28 -35.53
C THR A 98 -1.84 42.87 -35.52
N THR A 99 -2.18 43.62 -36.57
CA THR A 99 -3.54 44.14 -36.79
C THR A 99 -4.43 43.02 -37.33
N THR A 100 -5.38 42.53 -36.52
CA THR A 100 -6.39 41.56 -36.96
C THR A 100 -7.62 42.29 -37.50
N THR A 101 -7.90 42.13 -38.78
CA THR A 101 -9.12 42.63 -39.43
C THR A 101 -10.31 41.75 -39.06
N THR A 102 -11.26 42.27 -38.29
CA THR A 102 -12.51 41.59 -37.96
C THR A 102 -13.53 41.79 -39.09
N THR A 103 -13.85 40.71 -39.80
CA THR A 103 -14.95 40.69 -40.78
C THR A 103 -16.25 40.36 -40.05
N THR A 104 -17.14 41.34 -39.92
CA THR A 104 -18.48 41.15 -39.36
C THR A 104 -19.41 40.61 -40.45
N THR A 105 -19.79 39.32 -40.34
CA THR A 105 -20.82 38.72 -41.19
C THR A 105 -22.18 38.82 -40.48
N THR A 106 -23.08 39.63 -41.03
CA THR A 106 -24.46 39.75 -40.57
C THR A 106 -25.28 38.57 -41.09
N THR A 107 -25.65 37.64 -40.21
CA THR A 107 -26.54 36.51 -40.53
C THR A 107 -27.97 36.86 -40.13
N THR A 108 -28.87 36.90 -41.10
CA THR A 108 -30.32 37.08 -40.90
C THR A 108 -30.93 35.76 -40.43
N THR A 109 -31.43 35.72 -39.19
CA THR A 109 -32.08 34.54 -38.61
C THR A 109 -33.59 34.59 -38.85
N THR A 110 -34.10 33.67 -39.67
CA THR A 110 -35.53 33.43 -39.84
C THR A 110 -36.07 32.64 -38.65
N THR A 111 -37.00 33.22 -37.89
CA THR A 111 -37.59 32.59 -36.70
C THR A 111 -38.79 31.73 -37.10
N THR A 112 -38.64 30.41 -37.09
CA THR A 112 -39.73 29.45 -37.29
C THR A 112 -40.22 28.97 -35.92
N THR A 113 -41.47 29.25 -35.57
CA THR A 113 -42.07 28.84 -34.29
C THR A 113 -42.47 27.37 -34.36
N ALA A 114 -41.68 26.50 -33.71
CA ALA A 114 -41.98 25.08 -33.58
C ALA A 114 -42.65 24.79 -32.23
N THR A 115 -43.84 24.19 -32.27
CA THR A 115 -44.57 23.70 -31.09
C THR A 115 -43.75 22.59 -30.42
N THR A 116 -43.25 22.84 -29.22
CA THR A 116 -42.38 21.92 -28.48
C THR A 116 -43.22 21.12 -27.48
N THR A 117 -43.34 19.82 -27.69
CA THR A 117 -43.93 18.87 -26.74
C THR A 117 -42.89 18.55 -25.66
N THR A 118 -43.11 19.02 -24.43
CA THR A 118 -42.21 18.80 -23.30
C THR A 118 -42.45 17.40 -22.72
N THR A 119 -41.59 16.45 -23.05
CA THR A 119 -41.55 15.13 -22.39
C THR A 119 -40.73 15.25 -21.10
N THR A 120 -41.39 15.17 -19.96
CA THR A 120 -40.74 15.15 -18.65
C THR A 120 -40.19 13.76 -18.39
N THR A 121 -38.89 13.56 -18.63
CA THR A 121 -38.17 12.34 -18.22
C THR A 121 -37.85 12.45 -16.74
N GLU A 122 -38.51 11.64 -15.91
CA GLU A 122 -38.17 11.51 -14.50
C GLU A 122 -36.81 10.80 -14.36
N THR A 123 -35.81 11.55 -13.90
CA THR A 123 -34.46 11.03 -13.63
C THR A 123 -34.44 10.39 -12.25
N THR A 124 -34.60 9.07 -12.20
CA THR A 124 -34.38 8.31 -10.97
C THR A 124 -32.89 8.30 -10.64
N THR A 125 -32.50 9.02 -9.59
CA THR A 125 -31.11 9.05 -9.12
C THR A 125 -30.87 7.85 -8.21
N THR A 126 -30.33 6.77 -8.77
CA THR A 126 -29.86 5.62 -7.97
C THR A 126 -28.60 6.04 -7.22
N THR A 127 -28.67 6.07 -5.90
CA THR A 127 -27.49 6.30 -5.05
C THR A 127 -26.70 4.99 -4.97
N THR A 128 -25.63 4.87 -5.75
CA THR A 128 -24.72 3.72 -5.67
C THR A 128 -23.89 3.83 -4.40
N ALA A 129 -23.90 2.79 -3.56
CA ALA A 129 -23.13 2.75 -2.33
C ALA A 129 -21.63 2.58 -2.63
N ILE A 130 -20.78 3.44 -2.05
CA ILE A 130 -19.33 3.28 -2.10
C ILE A 130 -18.91 2.13 -1.17
N LEU A 131 -18.16 1.16 -1.71
CA LEU A 131 -17.65 -0.02 -1.03
C LEU A 131 -16.18 0.14 -0.66
N ALA A 132 -15.73 -0.50 0.42
CA ALA A 132 -14.32 -0.71 0.72
C ALA A 132 -13.82 -1.96 -0.04
N LEU A 133 -13.08 -1.75 -1.12
CA LEU A 133 -12.66 -2.80 -2.05
C LEU A 133 -11.37 -3.50 -1.62
N SER A 134 -10.56 -2.87 -0.76
CA SER A 134 -9.28 -3.44 -0.30
C SER A 134 -9.45 -4.81 0.37
N THR A 135 -10.57 -5.08 1.04
CA THR A 135 -10.86 -6.36 1.70
C THR A 135 -11.32 -7.48 0.76
N LEU A 136 -11.62 -7.16 -0.50
CA LEU A 136 -12.19 -8.13 -1.44
C LEU A 136 -11.12 -8.83 -2.28
N GLY A 137 -9.94 -8.21 -2.42
CA GLY A 137 -8.89 -8.65 -3.33
C GLY A 137 -7.84 -9.54 -2.69
N THR A 138 -7.05 -10.20 -3.55
CA THR A 138 -5.81 -10.86 -3.15
C THR A 138 -4.66 -9.87 -3.21
N VAL A 139 -3.72 -9.97 -2.26
CA VAL A 139 -2.59 -9.04 -2.17
C VAL A 139 -1.31 -9.70 -2.61
N THR A 140 -0.56 -9.00 -3.47
CA THR A 140 0.81 -9.37 -3.85
C THR A 140 1.74 -8.19 -3.60
N ALA A 141 3.02 -8.46 -3.37
CA ALA A 141 4.01 -7.41 -3.09
C ALA A 141 5.37 -7.76 -3.67
N SER A 142 6.25 -6.76 -3.80
CA SER A 142 7.61 -6.94 -4.31
C SER A 142 8.56 -7.67 -3.36
N GLY A 143 8.26 -7.68 -2.06
CA GLY A 143 9.13 -8.27 -1.04
C GLY A 143 8.46 -8.29 0.33
N PHE A 144 9.08 -8.99 1.28
CA PHE A 144 8.62 -9.13 2.65
C PHE A 144 9.82 -9.06 3.60
N TYR A 145 9.67 -8.35 4.72
CA TYR A 145 10.71 -8.31 5.76
C TYR A 145 10.93 -9.67 6.42
N SER A 146 9.88 -10.48 6.58
CA SER A 146 10.00 -11.83 7.14
C SER A 146 9.86 -12.93 6.08
N ALA A 147 10.68 -13.98 6.20
CA ALA A 147 10.63 -15.16 5.31
C ALA A 147 9.32 -15.97 5.44
N ALA A 148 8.50 -15.67 6.44
CA ALA A 148 7.16 -16.23 6.63
C ALA A 148 6.04 -15.35 6.03
N GLY A 149 6.39 -14.17 5.50
CA GLY A 149 5.43 -13.16 5.09
C GLY A 149 4.78 -13.44 3.74
N SER A 150 3.45 -13.44 3.72
CA SER A 150 2.66 -13.07 2.55
C SER A 150 1.92 -11.80 2.92
N ALA A 151 1.85 -10.83 2.01
CA ALA A 151 0.97 -9.69 2.22
C ALA A 151 -0.46 -10.23 2.29
N SER A 152 -1.18 -9.82 3.32
CA SER A 152 -2.59 -10.17 3.44
C SER A 152 -3.37 -8.94 3.83
N VAL A 153 -4.58 -8.82 3.28
CA VAL A 153 -5.57 -7.88 3.82
C VAL A 153 -6.21 -8.53 5.04
N GLN A 154 -5.97 -7.98 6.22
CA GLN A 154 -6.70 -8.32 7.44
C GLN A 154 -7.52 -7.11 7.87
N GLY A 155 -8.78 -7.06 7.43
CA GLY A 155 -9.61 -5.85 7.56
C GLY A 155 -9.04 -4.70 6.73
N ASP A 156 -8.83 -3.54 7.34
CA ASP A 156 -8.26 -2.35 6.66
C ASP A 156 -6.73 -2.37 6.53
N TYR A 157 -6.08 -3.39 7.08
CA TYR A 157 -4.62 -3.45 7.13
C TYR A 157 -4.08 -4.25 5.97
N VAL A 158 -3.08 -3.69 5.31
CA VAL A 158 -2.08 -4.51 4.64
C VAL A 158 -1.08 -4.93 5.70
N THR A 159 -1.02 -6.23 5.98
CA THR A 159 -0.12 -6.76 7.01
C THR A 159 0.94 -7.68 6.41
N ASP A 160 2.15 -7.63 6.97
CA ASP A 160 2.98 -8.82 7.05
C ASP A 160 2.35 -9.71 8.15
N ARG A 161 1.76 -10.84 7.74
CA ARG A 161 0.97 -11.75 8.58
C ARG A 161 1.69 -12.21 9.86
N ALA A 162 3.00 -12.05 9.96
CA ALA A 162 3.81 -12.56 11.07
C ALA A 162 3.88 -11.65 12.32
N GLN A 163 3.55 -10.34 12.25
CA GLN A 163 3.90 -9.39 13.33
C GLN A 163 2.72 -8.55 13.88
N GLY A 164 1.51 -8.65 13.34
CA GLY A 164 0.38 -7.83 13.81
C GLY A 164 0.56 -6.32 13.61
N GLY A 165 1.36 -5.92 12.61
CA GLY A 165 1.66 -4.53 12.23
C GLY A 165 1.59 -4.32 10.71
N GLY A 166 1.86 -3.08 10.27
CA GLY A 166 1.88 -2.71 8.85
C GLY A 166 2.83 -3.55 8.00
N PHE A 167 2.65 -3.50 6.69
CA PHE A 167 3.55 -4.12 5.73
C PHE A 167 4.94 -3.47 5.75
N ASN A 168 5.99 -4.29 5.62
CA ASN A 168 7.36 -3.87 5.36
C ASN A 168 7.96 -4.76 4.26
N SER A 169 8.52 -4.13 3.23
CA SER A 169 9.10 -4.83 2.07
C SER A 169 10.39 -5.58 2.40
N GLY A 170 11.05 -5.25 3.51
CA GLY A 170 12.39 -5.72 3.85
C GLY A 170 13.52 -5.01 3.10
N GLY A 171 13.23 -3.93 2.36
CA GLY A 171 14.24 -3.25 1.56
C GLY A 171 13.89 -1.81 1.17
N SER A 172 14.90 -1.11 0.64
CA SER A 172 14.75 0.25 0.11
C SER A 172 13.90 0.27 -1.17
N ALA A 173 13.42 1.47 -1.52
CA ALA A 173 12.75 1.71 -2.79
C ALA A 173 13.63 1.32 -4.00
N PRO A 174 13.05 0.89 -5.13
CA PRO A 174 11.61 0.78 -5.38
C PRO A 174 10.97 -0.47 -4.77
N GLN A 175 9.78 -0.33 -4.21
CA GLN A 175 8.97 -1.45 -3.69
C GLN A 175 7.50 -1.17 -3.94
N TRP A 176 6.71 -2.23 -4.10
CA TRP A 176 5.29 -2.11 -4.43
C TRP A 176 4.42 -3.11 -3.68
N ILE A 177 3.15 -2.75 -3.57
CA ILE A 177 2.08 -3.67 -3.20
C ILE A 177 0.89 -3.49 -4.13
N GLU A 178 0.26 -4.60 -4.47
CA GLU A 178 -0.84 -4.70 -5.40
C GLU A 178 -2.01 -5.47 -4.79
N ILE A 179 -3.22 -5.01 -5.11
CA ILE A 179 -4.47 -5.68 -4.79
C ILE A 179 -5.15 -6.05 -6.11
N ASP A 180 -5.37 -7.36 -6.30
CA ASP A 180 -6.14 -7.92 -7.39
C ASP A 180 -7.57 -8.15 -6.93
N LEU A 181 -8.51 -7.40 -7.48
CA LEU A 181 -9.94 -7.46 -7.19
C LEU A 181 -10.61 -8.63 -7.94
N PRO A 182 -11.65 -9.24 -7.35
CA PRO A 182 -12.32 -10.40 -7.93
C PRO A 182 -13.17 -10.09 -9.17
N SER A 183 -13.48 -8.82 -9.39
CA SER A 183 -14.25 -8.31 -10.53
C SER A 183 -13.81 -6.90 -10.89
N ALA A 184 -14.28 -6.38 -12.02
CA ALA A 184 -14.01 -5.00 -12.41
C ALA A 184 -14.86 -4.02 -11.59
N TYR A 185 -14.23 -2.99 -11.04
CA TYR A 185 -14.87 -1.93 -10.25
C TYR A 185 -14.59 -0.54 -10.84
N SER A 186 -15.38 0.43 -10.40
CA SER A 186 -15.09 1.86 -10.61
C SER A 186 -14.49 2.46 -9.35
N ILE A 187 -13.24 2.91 -9.42
CA ILE A 187 -12.49 3.39 -8.27
C ILE A 187 -12.80 4.87 -8.03
N TYR A 188 -13.27 5.14 -6.81
CA TYR A 188 -13.58 6.47 -6.31
C TYR A 188 -12.39 7.09 -5.55
N SER A 189 -11.69 6.30 -4.73
CA SER A 189 -10.61 6.84 -3.91
C SER A 189 -9.57 5.78 -3.55
N VAL A 190 -8.34 6.23 -3.36
CA VAL A 190 -7.22 5.45 -2.83
C VAL A 190 -6.59 6.21 -1.67
N CYS A 191 -6.34 5.49 -0.58
CA CYS A 191 -5.75 6.00 0.65
C CYS A 191 -4.57 5.12 1.07
N LEU A 192 -3.46 5.75 1.47
CA LEU A 192 -2.24 5.09 1.91
C LEU A 192 -1.77 5.70 3.22
N SER A 193 -1.57 4.88 4.26
CA SER A 193 -0.88 5.32 5.47
C SER A 193 0.59 4.90 5.38
N VAL A 194 1.49 5.89 5.37
CA VAL A 194 2.94 5.69 5.18
C VAL A 194 3.55 5.03 6.41
N GLY A 195 4.34 3.98 6.22
CA GLY A 195 5.23 3.43 7.24
C GLY A 195 6.66 3.78 6.89
N GLN A 196 7.31 4.66 7.65
CA GLN A 196 8.70 4.99 7.40
C GLN A 196 9.44 5.45 8.65
N ASN A 197 10.76 5.30 8.62
CA ASN A 197 11.68 5.89 9.59
C ASN A 197 13.10 5.85 9.00
N PRO A 198 13.77 7.00 8.74
CA PRO A 198 13.38 8.37 9.09
C PRO A 198 12.29 8.97 8.18
N ASN A 199 11.75 10.13 8.58
CA ASN A 199 10.90 10.96 7.73
C ASN A 199 11.72 11.63 6.61
N GLY A 200 11.12 11.90 5.46
CA GLY A 200 11.84 12.52 4.34
C GLY A 200 11.02 12.62 3.07
N ALA A 201 11.68 13.05 1.99
CA ALA A 201 11.09 13.12 0.67
C ALA A 201 10.80 11.71 0.12
N THR A 202 9.58 11.51 -0.35
CA THR A 202 9.10 10.25 -0.94
C THR A 202 8.42 10.49 -2.26
N LEU A 203 8.55 9.52 -3.16
CA LEU A 203 7.82 9.44 -4.42
C LEU A 203 6.99 8.16 -4.42
N HIS A 204 5.67 8.29 -4.41
CA HIS A 204 4.73 7.18 -4.56
C HIS A 204 3.94 7.33 -5.86
N GLU A 205 3.68 6.21 -6.51
CA GLU A 205 2.92 6.13 -7.75
C GLU A 205 1.81 5.10 -7.62
N ILE A 206 0.60 5.48 -7.99
CA ILE A 206 -0.57 4.61 -8.03
C ILE A 206 -0.82 4.21 -9.47
N TYR A 207 -0.80 2.90 -9.70
CA TYR A 207 -1.13 2.29 -10.97
C TYR A 207 -2.45 1.54 -10.87
N MET A 208 -3.24 1.56 -11.93
CA MET A 208 -4.49 0.80 -12.04
C MET A 208 -4.61 0.16 -13.41
N GLY A 209 -5.27 -0.99 -13.49
CA GLY A 209 -5.44 -1.69 -14.75
C GLY A 209 -6.52 -2.77 -14.71
N THR A 210 -6.76 -3.36 -15.89
CA THR A 210 -7.65 -4.52 -16.09
C THR A 210 -6.96 -5.84 -15.75
N SER A 211 -5.67 -5.81 -15.41
CA SER A 211 -4.88 -6.92 -14.86
C SER A 211 -3.55 -6.41 -14.30
N SER A 212 -2.86 -7.23 -13.51
CA SER A 212 -1.51 -6.97 -12.97
C SER A 212 -0.45 -6.68 -14.03
N THR A 213 -0.68 -7.07 -15.28
CA THR A 213 0.24 -6.88 -16.41
C THR A 213 -0.14 -5.70 -17.32
N THR A 214 -1.32 -5.11 -17.12
CA THR A 214 -1.87 -4.02 -17.94
C THR A 214 -2.17 -2.78 -17.09
N LEU A 215 -1.18 -2.38 -16.29
CA LEU A 215 -1.25 -1.24 -15.39
C LEU A 215 -0.90 0.09 -16.08
N SER A 216 -1.63 1.15 -15.75
CA SER A 216 -1.36 2.53 -16.16
C SER A 216 -1.18 3.41 -14.94
N LEU A 217 -0.24 4.36 -14.99
CA LEU A 217 -0.04 5.36 -13.93
C LEU A 217 -1.25 6.29 -13.86
N VAL A 218 -1.86 6.40 -12.68
CA VAL A 218 -3.07 7.21 -12.44
C VAL A 218 -2.80 8.36 -11.47
N THR A 219 -1.88 8.20 -10.52
CA THR A 219 -1.59 9.25 -9.52
C THR A 219 -0.13 9.20 -9.09
N THR A 220 0.45 10.36 -8.83
CA THR A 220 1.79 10.50 -8.25
C THR A 220 1.70 11.37 -7.00
N TRP A 221 2.22 10.88 -5.88
CA TRP A 221 2.45 11.67 -4.67
C TRP A 221 3.96 11.88 -4.51
N ASN A 222 4.41 13.13 -4.70
CA ASN A 222 5.82 13.50 -4.58
C ASN A 222 5.94 14.64 -3.57
N SER A 223 6.25 14.30 -2.32
CA SER A 223 6.30 15.25 -1.21
C SER A 223 7.20 14.74 -0.10
N TYR A 224 7.48 15.62 0.87
CA TYR A 224 7.96 15.18 2.18
C TYR A 224 6.84 14.43 2.89
N THR A 225 7.13 13.27 3.47
CA THR A 225 6.17 12.49 4.24
C THR A 225 6.70 12.16 5.63
N SER A 226 5.79 11.79 6.53
CA SER A 226 6.11 11.29 7.88
C SER A 226 5.46 9.94 8.15
N SER A 227 6.02 9.18 9.09
CA SER A 227 5.39 7.93 9.55
C SER A 227 3.97 8.16 10.05
N GLY A 228 3.03 7.33 9.60
CA GLY A 228 1.60 7.42 9.93
C GLY A 228 0.80 8.42 9.10
N GLU A 229 1.46 9.24 8.27
CA GLU A 229 0.79 10.20 7.40
C GLU A 229 -0.13 9.50 6.38
N TRP A 230 -1.30 10.09 6.15
CA TRP A 230 -2.25 9.61 5.17
C TRP A 230 -2.13 10.39 3.86
N LEU A 231 -1.81 9.67 2.80
CA LEU A 231 -1.89 10.16 1.43
C LEU A 231 -3.21 9.68 0.83
N ASN A 232 -4.00 10.61 0.29
CA ASN A 232 -5.32 10.32 -0.22
C ASN A 232 -5.52 10.99 -1.57
N THR A 233 -6.24 10.32 -2.46
CA THR A 233 -6.74 10.93 -3.69
C THR A 233 -8.16 10.45 -3.97
N THR A 234 -8.96 11.32 -4.57
CA THR A 234 -10.32 11.01 -5.05
C THR A 234 -10.40 11.23 -6.54
N TYR A 235 -11.10 10.36 -7.25
CA TYR A 235 -11.25 10.40 -8.71
C TYR A 235 -12.64 10.87 -9.10
N ASN A 236 -12.69 11.94 -9.88
CA ASN A 236 -13.92 12.45 -10.49
C ASN A 236 -13.62 12.88 -11.95
N PRO A 237 -14.09 12.14 -12.96
CA PRO A 237 -14.91 10.92 -12.86
C PRO A 237 -14.14 9.74 -12.22
N MET A 238 -14.88 8.73 -11.73
CA MET A 238 -14.28 7.49 -11.21
C MET A 238 -13.48 6.76 -12.29
N VAL A 239 -12.44 6.03 -11.89
CA VAL A 239 -11.63 5.23 -12.81
C VAL A 239 -12.29 3.87 -12.99
N THR A 240 -12.84 3.59 -14.17
CA THR A 240 -13.70 2.41 -14.42
C THR A 240 -12.93 1.19 -14.93
N GLY A 241 -13.47 0.00 -14.69
CA GLY A 241 -12.97 -1.24 -15.29
C GLY A 241 -11.73 -1.81 -14.60
N ILE A 242 -11.50 -1.44 -13.34
CA ILE A 242 -10.26 -1.77 -12.64
C ILE A 242 -10.40 -3.09 -11.90
N THR A 243 -9.42 -3.97 -12.11
CA THR A 243 -9.26 -5.24 -11.40
C THR A 243 -7.92 -5.35 -10.68
N ALA A 244 -6.93 -4.52 -11.01
CA ALA A 244 -5.64 -4.49 -10.33
C ALA A 244 -5.26 -3.05 -9.95
N ILE A 245 -4.86 -2.85 -8.69
CA ILE A 245 -4.40 -1.57 -8.17
C ILE A 245 -3.07 -1.77 -7.46
N ARG A 246 -2.05 -1.02 -7.86
CA ARG A 246 -0.72 -1.06 -7.27
C ARG A 246 -0.32 0.30 -6.74
N VAL A 247 0.23 0.33 -5.53
CA VAL A 247 1.04 1.45 -5.05
C VAL A 247 2.50 1.07 -5.11
N SER A 248 3.31 1.92 -5.74
CA SER A 248 4.75 1.78 -5.85
C SER A 248 5.42 2.94 -5.15
N THR A 249 6.23 2.68 -4.13
CA THR A 249 7.16 3.69 -3.60
C THR A 249 8.43 3.63 -4.44
N VAL A 250 8.65 4.64 -5.27
CA VAL A 250 9.78 4.76 -6.20
C VAL A 250 11.01 5.35 -5.52
N SER A 251 10.80 6.25 -4.54
CA SER A 251 11.87 6.85 -3.73
C SER A 251 11.44 6.99 -2.28
N SER A 252 12.33 6.69 -1.33
CA SER A 252 12.12 6.83 0.11
C SER A 252 13.46 6.93 0.84
N PRO A 253 13.54 7.68 1.97
CA PRO A 253 14.73 7.72 2.82
C PRO A 253 14.91 6.47 3.69
N SER A 254 13.95 5.54 3.68
CA SER A 254 13.96 4.35 4.53
C SER A 254 13.53 3.09 3.77
N TRP A 255 13.53 1.95 4.46
CA TRP A 255 12.86 0.77 3.93
C TRP A 255 11.38 1.04 3.71
N VAL A 256 10.85 0.52 2.61
CA VAL A 256 9.47 0.80 2.23
C VAL A 256 8.53 0.02 3.12
N ALA A 257 7.69 0.74 3.86
CA ALA A 257 6.63 0.16 4.65
C ALA A 257 5.33 0.97 4.49
N TRP A 258 4.20 0.31 4.77
CA TRP A 258 2.87 0.90 4.73
C TRP A 258 2.04 0.36 5.87
N ASN A 259 1.36 1.23 6.62
CA ASN A 259 0.50 0.79 7.72
C ASN A 259 -0.85 0.29 7.20
N LYS A 260 -1.39 0.96 6.18
CA LYS A 260 -2.71 0.69 5.59
C LYS A 260 -2.76 1.09 4.12
N PHE A 261 -3.54 0.35 3.33
CA PHE A 261 -3.84 0.66 1.94
C PHE A 261 -5.32 0.39 1.69
N LEU A 262 -6.08 1.45 1.46
CA LEU A 262 -7.54 1.40 1.33
C LEU A 262 -7.96 1.84 -0.06
N ILE A 263 -8.95 1.15 -0.60
CA ILE A 263 -9.50 1.41 -1.92
C ILE A 263 -11.01 1.49 -1.78
N TYR A 264 -11.61 2.55 -2.32
CA TYR A 264 -13.05 2.76 -2.30
C TYR A 264 -13.59 2.86 -3.73
N GLY A 265 -14.74 2.24 -3.99
CA GLY A 265 -15.34 2.21 -5.33
C GLY A 265 -16.72 1.58 -5.39
N VAL A 266 -17.22 1.39 -6.60
CA VAL A 266 -18.55 0.81 -6.90
C VAL A 266 -18.49 -0.30 -7.93
#